data_AF-A0A6P0HKY8-F1
#
_entry.id   AF-A0A6P0HKY8-F1
#
_cell.length_a   1.000
_cell.length_b   1.000
_cell.length_c   1.000
_cell.angle_alpha   90.00
_cell.angle_beta   90.00
_cell.angle_gamma   90.00
#
_symmetry.space_group_name_H-M   'P 1'
#
loop_
_entity.id
_entity.type
_entity.pdbx_description
1 polymer ?
#
loop_
_entity_poly.entity_id
_entity_poly.type
_entity_poly.pdbx_seq_one_letter_code
_entity_poly.pdbx_strand_id
1 'polypeptide(L)'
;MSADVADRATEAAPSGPTRPAGPPRTRLEVGSSAAFTLALLSLTLLLHLMVLSGVSQAREQAVLYDAFRADVAGGFVPVGPTAEVGSAVALLTIPAIGVDEVVVEGSASGDLRAGPGHRRDTVLPGQVGVSVVQGRAVTYGGPFARLDELAVGDVVEVVGAQGRQRLAVTGLRRAGDPLPGPLADGEARLTLVTAATDTSLGPFGTGEVLYVDTSTVPVDGEGFPAPGGVPGAVPAGEKPQHVDTAALPLLALQLGGLCVAVVGIALLRRRVTGALVWVVSTPVVLALAWATADSASRLLPNLL
;
A
#
# COMPACT_ATOMS: atom_id res chain seq x y z
N MET A 1 -97.42 3.78 33.56
CA MET A 1 -97.98 3.41 32.24
C MET A 1 -97.21 4.20 31.21
N SER A 2 -96.37 3.50 30.43
CA SER A 2 -95.68 3.93 29.19
C SER A 2 -94.68 5.10 29.27
N ALA A 3 -93.55 5.13 28.56
CA ALA A 3 -92.71 4.18 27.83
C ALA A 3 -91.44 5.03 27.48
N ASP A 4 -90.26 4.63 27.94
CA ASP A 4 -89.12 4.20 27.10
C ASP A 4 -88.98 4.90 25.73
N VAL A 5 -87.95 5.75 25.57
CA VAL A 5 -87.01 5.74 24.44
C VAL A 5 -85.70 6.38 24.93
N ALA A 6 -84.64 5.59 24.86
CA ALA A 6 -83.26 5.98 25.03
C ALA A 6 -82.79 6.99 23.97
N ASP A 7 -81.98 7.96 24.38
CA ASP A 7 -80.93 8.45 23.49
C ASP A 7 -79.60 8.59 24.26
N ARG A 8 -78.56 8.04 23.65
CA ARG A 8 -77.20 7.90 24.16
C ARG A 8 -76.33 8.99 23.55
N ALA A 9 -75.33 9.39 24.34
CA ALA A 9 -74.06 9.99 23.92
C ALA A 9 -74.17 11.45 23.44
N THR A 10 -73.34 12.39 23.88
CA THR A 10 -71.90 12.28 24.03
C THR A 10 -71.44 13.38 24.99
N GLU A 11 -70.88 12.96 26.13
CA GLU A 11 -70.15 13.86 27.03
C GLU A 11 -68.83 14.24 26.34
N ALA A 12 -68.69 15.51 26.01
CA ALA A 12 -67.52 16.04 25.33
C ALA A 12 -66.30 15.96 26.27
N ALA A 13 -65.41 15.01 26.00
CA ALA A 13 -64.13 14.88 26.69
C ALA A 13 -63.26 16.15 26.46
N PRO A 14 -62.55 16.65 27.48
CA PRO A 14 -61.63 17.77 27.29
C PRO A 14 -60.45 17.34 26.42
N SER A 15 -60.24 18.08 25.33
CA SER A 15 -59.12 17.95 24.41
C SER A 15 -57.80 18.16 25.15
N GLY A 16 -57.03 17.09 25.34
CA GLY A 16 -55.66 17.17 25.84
C GLY A 16 -54.77 17.98 24.90
N PRO A 17 -53.69 18.60 25.39
CA PRO A 17 -52.81 19.42 24.58
C PRO A 17 -52.20 18.59 23.45
N THR A 18 -52.50 18.98 22.21
CA THR A 18 -51.88 18.46 20.99
C THR A 18 -50.38 18.69 21.08
N ARG A 19 -49.64 17.60 21.31
CA ARG A 19 -48.17 17.60 21.27
C ARG A 19 -47.74 18.09 19.88
N PRO A 20 -46.94 19.17 19.75
CA PRO A 20 -46.56 19.66 18.44
C PRO A 20 -45.76 18.59 17.70
N ALA A 21 -46.16 18.30 16.45
CA ALA A 21 -45.40 17.46 15.55
C ALA A 21 -44.03 18.10 15.36
N GLY A 22 -42.96 17.43 15.82
CA GLY A 22 -41.60 17.89 15.60
C GLY A 22 -41.31 18.06 14.10
N PRO A 23 -40.52 19.06 13.68
CA PRO A 23 -40.26 19.32 12.27
C PRO A 23 -39.63 18.08 11.61
N PRO A 24 -39.89 17.83 10.31
CA PRO A 24 -39.34 16.69 9.59
C PRO A 24 -37.81 16.84 9.48
N ARG A 25 -37.10 16.15 10.37
CA ARG A 25 -35.63 16.15 10.51
C ARG A 25 -34.87 15.39 9.41
N THR A 26 -35.52 15.05 8.29
CA THR A 26 -35.17 13.85 7.53
C THR A 26 -34.21 14.03 6.35
N ARG A 27 -33.90 15.25 5.89
CA ARG A 27 -32.95 15.44 4.75
C ARG A 27 -31.63 16.12 5.14
N LEU A 28 -31.67 17.08 6.07
CA LEU A 28 -30.47 17.80 6.50
C LEU A 28 -29.59 16.95 7.45
N GLU A 29 -30.20 16.14 8.33
CA GLU A 29 -29.46 15.26 9.26
C GLU A 29 -28.79 14.06 8.54
N VAL A 30 -29.39 13.58 7.44
CA VAL A 30 -28.85 12.48 6.64
C VAL A 30 -27.64 12.93 5.82
N GLY A 31 -27.67 14.15 5.27
CA GLY A 31 -26.54 14.76 4.56
C GLY A 31 -25.34 14.99 5.49
N SER A 32 -25.55 15.47 6.72
CA SER A 32 -24.49 15.61 7.71
C SER A 32 -23.91 14.28 8.17
N SER A 33 -24.75 13.24 8.29
CA SER A 33 -24.31 11.91 8.70
C SER A 33 -23.44 11.24 7.63
N ALA A 34 -23.84 11.29 6.35
CA ALA A 34 -23.06 10.75 5.25
C ALA A 34 -21.71 11.45 5.07
N ALA A 35 -21.69 12.78 5.17
CA ALA A 35 -20.46 13.56 5.14
C ALA A 35 -19.53 13.21 6.31
N PHE A 36 -20.07 13.02 7.51
CA PHE A 36 -19.29 12.61 8.69
C PHE A 36 -18.72 11.19 8.53
N THR A 37 -19.50 10.24 8.01
CA THR A 37 -18.98 8.88 7.76
C THR A 37 -17.89 8.87 6.71
N LEU A 38 -18.02 9.66 5.64
CA LEU A 38 -16.99 9.78 4.62
C LEU A 38 -15.73 10.43 5.19
N ALA A 39 -15.87 11.52 5.94
CA ALA A 39 -14.76 12.18 6.61
C ALA A 39 -14.03 11.24 7.59
N LEU A 40 -14.78 10.42 8.35
CA LEU A 40 -14.21 9.44 9.27
C LEU A 40 -13.46 8.32 8.53
N LEU A 41 -14.03 7.81 7.43
CA LEU A 41 -13.37 6.81 6.58
C LEU A 41 -12.09 7.39 5.95
N SER A 42 -12.16 8.61 5.41
CA SER A 42 -11.00 9.30 4.85
C SER A 42 -9.92 9.55 5.91
N LEU A 43 -10.29 9.98 7.12
CA LEU A 43 -9.36 10.19 8.22
C LEU A 43 -8.72 8.87 8.68
N THR A 44 -9.50 7.79 8.75
CA THR A 44 -8.99 6.46 9.11
C THR A 44 -8.03 5.93 8.05
N LEU A 45 -8.36 6.12 6.77
CA LEU A 45 -7.47 5.78 5.66
C LEU A 45 -6.17 6.59 5.73
N LEU A 46 -6.25 7.90 5.99
CA LEU A 46 -5.06 8.74 6.12
C LEU A 46 -4.19 8.30 7.30
N LEU A 47 -4.79 8.03 8.46
CA LEU A 47 -4.08 7.49 9.63
C LEU A 47 -3.42 6.14 9.30
N HIS A 48 -4.13 5.27 8.58
CA HIS A 48 -3.59 3.99 8.16
C HIS A 48 -2.38 4.18 7.24
N LEU A 49 -2.52 4.97 6.17
CA LEU A 49 -1.47 5.19 5.19
C LEU A 49 -0.24 5.88 5.77
N MET A 50 -0.42 6.84 6.69
CA MET A 50 0.69 7.65 7.21
C MET A 50 1.35 7.08 8.46
N VAL A 51 0.65 6.23 9.22
CA VAL A 51 1.15 5.74 10.52
C VAL A 51 1.16 4.22 10.57
N LEU A 52 0.03 3.57 10.30
CA LEU A 52 -0.10 2.12 10.49
C LEU A 52 0.62 1.31 9.40
N SER A 53 0.71 1.86 8.18
CA SER A 53 1.35 1.21 7.04
C SER A 53 2.84 0.96 7.28
N GLY A 54 3.56 1.93 7.84
CA GLY A 54 4.98 1.80 8.18
C GLY A 54 5.22 0.75 9.26
N VAL A 55 4.34 0.62 10.25
CA VAL A 55 4.43 -0.44 11.26
C VAL A 55 4.17 -1.82 10.63
N SER A 56 3.19 -1.91 9.73
CA SER A 56 2.89 -3.14 8.99
C SER A 56 4.09 -3.58 8.15
N GLN A 57 4.69 -2.64 7.41
CA GLN A 57 5.84 -2.89 6.55
C GLN A 57 7.07 -3.29 7.37
N ALA A 58 7.39 -2.58 8.46
CA ALA A 58 8.52 -2.92 9.32
C ALA A 58 8.40 -4.35 9.91
N ARG A 59 7.17 -4.76 10.27
CA ARG A 59 6.90 -6.14 10.70
C ARG A 59 7.13 -7.13 9.57
N GLU A 60 6.63 -6.83 8.38
CA GLU A 60 6.76 -7.71 7.21
C GLU A 60 8.23 -7.86 6.78
N GLN A 61 9.00 -6.77 6.83
CA GLN A 61 10.46 -6.79 6.62
C GLN A 61 11.21 -7.63 7.63
N ALA A 62 10.88 -7.54 8.92
CA ALA A 62 11.53 -8.38 9.93
C ALA A 62 11.32 -9.87 9.61
N VAL A 63 10.10 -10.25 9.21
CA VAL A 63 9.79 -11.63 8.79
C VAL A 63 10.53 -12.01 7.51
N LEU A 64 10.55 -11.13 6.51
CA LEU A 64 11.26 -11.34 5.25
C LEU A 64 12.77 -11.46 5.46
N TYR A 65 13.36 -10.67 6.35
CA TYR A 65 14.77 -10.71 6.67
C TYR A 65 15.16 -12.03 7.36
N ASP A 66 14.37 -12.47 8.34
CA ASP A 66 14.59 -13.75 9.01
C ASP A 66 14.48 -14.92 8.03
N ALA A 67 13.47 -14.89 7.14
CA ALA A 67 13.29 -15.89 6.08
C ALA A 67 14.45 -15.86 5.09
N PHE A 68 14.82 -14.69 4.57
CA PHE A 68 15.93 -14.51 3.63
C PHE A 68 17.25 -15.02 4.23
N ARG A 69 17.53 -14.70 5.49
CA ARG A 69 18.72 -15.21 6.19
C ARG A 69 18.74 -16.73 6.27
N ALA A 70 17.59 -17.36 6.53
CA ALA A 70 17.47 -18.81 6.52
C ALA A 70 17.68 -19.39 5.12
N ASP A 71 17.13 -18.77 4.09
CA ASP A 71 17.25 -19.20 2.69
C ASP A 71 18.68 -19.04 2.16
N VAL A 72 19.39 -17.97 2.54
CA VAL A 72 20.82 -17.79 2.22
C VAL A 72 21.65 -18.90 2.85
N ALA A 73 21.37 -19.25 4.12
CA ALA A 73 22.08 -20.33 4.80
C ALA A 73 21.75 -21.72 4.20
N GLY A 74 20.54 -21.90 3.69
CA GLY A 74 20.09 -23.14 3.03
C GLY A 74 20.48 -23.24 1.54
N GLY A 75 20.89 -22.15 0.91
CA GLY A 75 21.14 -22.09 -0.53
C GLY A 75 19.86 -22.12 -1.38
N PHE A 76 18.73 -21.65 -0.83
CA PHE A 76 17.42 -21.65 -1.48
C PHE A 76 17.04 -20.30 -2.11
N VAL A 77 17.88 -19.27 -1.94
CA VAL A 77 17.62 -17.96 -2.54
C VAL A 77 17.59 -18.08 -4.07
N PRO A 78 16.56 -17.52 -4.74
CA PRO A 78 16.47 -17.57 -6.19
C PRO A 78 17.71 -16.98 -6.88
N VAL A 79 18.19 -17.67 -7.91
CA VAL A 79 19.31 -17.22 -8.76
C VAL A 79 18.87 -16.80 -10.17
N GLY A 80 17.60 -16.96 -10.50
CA GLY A 80 17.07 -16.73 -11.84
C GLY A 80 15.61 -16.25 -11.83
N PRO A 81 15.01 -16.06 -13.01
CA PRO A 81 13.73 -15.36 -13.21
C PRO A 81 12.48 -16.14 -12.74
N THR A 82 12.67 -17.25 -12.02
CA THR A 82 11.59 -18.13 -11.54
C THR A 82 11.21 -17.86 -10.09
N ALA A 83 11.63 -16.71 -9.52
CA ALA A 83 11.23 -16.32 -8.18
C ALA A 83 9.71 -16.10 -8.11
N GLU A 84 9.09 -16.56 -7.04
CA GLU A 84 7.65 -16.33 -6.81
C GLU A 84 7.43 -14.89 -6.35
N VAL A 85 6.34 -14.27 -6.83
CA VAL A 85 5.98 -12.90 -6.42
C VAL A 85 5.83 -12.83 -4.90
N GLY A 86 6.47 -11.83 -4.28
CA GLY A 86 6.51 -11.63 -2.83
C GLY A 86 7.61 -12.40 -2.11
N SER A 87 8.37 -13.27 -2.80
CA SER A 87 9.54 -13.92 -2.20
C SER A 87 10.72 -12.96 -2.07
N ALA A 88 11.58 -13.16 -1.07
CA ALA A 88 12.78 -12.37 -0.88
C ALA A 88 13.86 -12.76 -1.91
N VAL A 89 14.37 -11.79 -2.66
CA VAL A 89 15.37 -12.03 -3.72
C VAL A 89 16.74 -11.44 -3.40
N ALA A 90 16.79 -10.35 -2.64
CA ALA A 90 18.03 -9.69 -2.26
C ALA A 90 17.87 -8.84 -1.00
N LEU A 91 18.96 -8.57 -0.30
CA LEU A 91 19.07 -7.50 0.69
C LEU A 91 19.71 -6.28 0.02
N LEU A 92 19.05 -5.12 0.12
CA LEU A 92 19.51 -3.85 -0.43
C LEU A 92 19.90 -2.91 0.71
N THR A 93 21.16 -2.46 0.70
CA THR A 93 21.69 -1.53 1.69
C THR A 93 22.23 -0.27 1.00
N ILE A 94 21.74 0.91 1.39
CA ILE A 94 22.19 2.21 0.89
C ILE A 94 22.56 3.10 2.09
N PRO A 95 23.83 3.11 2.52
CA PRO A 95 24.25 3.78 3.76
C PRO A 95 23.97 5.28 3.77
N ALA A 96 24.14 5.96 2.63
CA ALA A 96 23.94 7.41 2.52
C ALA A 96 22.52 7.84 2.93
N ILE A 97 21.52 6.99 2.67
CA ILE A 97 20.12 7.25 2.98
C ILE A 97 19.53 6.26 3.99
N GLY A 98 20.37 5.49 4.68
CA GLY A 98 19.96 4.59 5.76
C GLY A 98 18.97 3.50 5.35
N VAL A 99 18.98 3.09 4.09
CA VAL A 99 18.16 1.97 3.60
C VAL A 99 18.88 0.67 3.95
N ASP A 100 18.17 -0.26 4.57
CA ASP A 100 18.60 -1.64 4.81
C ASP A 100 17.35 -2.54 4.78
N GLU A 101 16.96 -2.96 3.58
CA GLU A 101 15.63 -3.51 3.29
C GLU A 101 15.75 -4.74 2.40
N VAL A 102 14.91 -5.75 2.64
CA VAL A 102 14.77 -6.92 1.78
C VAL A 102 13.96 -6.54 0.55
N VAL A 103 14.54 -6.79 -0.62
CA VAL A 103 13.89 -6.68 -1.92
C VAL A 103 13.04 -7.93 -2.16
N VAL A 104 11.77 -7.73 -2.46
CA VAL A 104 10.84 -8.80 -2.84
C VAL A 104 10.74 -8.93 -4.36
N GLU A 105 10.40 -10.11 -4.86
CA GLU A 105 10.08 -10.28 -6.29
C GLU A 105 8.72 -9.67 -6.61
N GLY A 106 8.65 -8.83 -7.65
CA GLY A 106 7.44 -8.12 -8.06
C GLY A 106 7.43 -6.67 -7.60
N SER A 107 6.93 -5.80 -8.48
CA SER A 107 6.86 -4.35 -8.25
C SER A 107 5.46 -3.79 -8.48
N ALA A 108 4.42 -4.62 -8.34
CA ALA A 108 3.05 -4.15 -8.35
C ALA A 108 2.72 -3.41 -7.05
N SER A 109 1.67 -2.59 -7.04
CA SER A 109 1.25 -1.84 -5.84
C SER A 109 1.03 -2.78 -4.64
N GLY A 110 0.50 -3.99 -4.89
CA GLY A 110 0.35 -5.03 -3.87
C GLY A 110 1.66 -5.51 -3.24
N ASP A 111 2.73 -5.63 -4.02
CA ASP A 111 4.02 -6.20 -3.62
C ASP A 111 4.85 -5.16 -2.84
N LEU A 112 4.82 -3.91 -3.32
CA LEU A 112 5.55 -2.79 -2.73
C LEU A 112 5.05 -2.34 -1.34
N ARG A 113 4.07 -3.05 -0.76
CA ARG A 113 3.64 -2.85 0.63
C ARG A 113 4.60 -3.51 1.62
N ALA A 114 5.24 -4.59 1.19
CA ALA A 114 6.19 -5.33 2.01
C ALA A 114 7.58 -4.66 2.03
N GLY A 115 7.92 -3.88 1.00
CA GLY A 115 9.21 -3.19 0.88
C GLY A 115 9.55 -2.90 -0.59
N PRO A 116 10.84 -2.64 -0.90
CA PRO A 116 11.32 -2.51 -2.27
C PRO A 116 11.05 -3.78 -3.09
N GLY A 117 10.67 -3.63 -4.37
CA GLY A 117 10.28 -4.72 -5.25
C GLY A 117 11.10 -4.76 -6.53
N HIS A 118 11.61 -5.94 -6.88
CA HIS A 118 12.31 -6.20 -8.13
C HIS A 118 11.32 -6.35 -9.30
N ARG A 119 11.66 -5.74 -10.44
CA ARG A 119 10.86 -5.83 -11.66
C ARG A 119 11.16 -7.15 -12.38
N ARG A 120 10.14 -7.97 -12.61
CA ARG A 120 10.35 -9.39 -12.99
C ARG A 120 10.89 -9.59 -14.40
N ASP A 121 10.80 -8.58 -15.26
CA ASP A 121 11.39 -8.56 -16.60
C ASP A 121 12.87 -8.10 -16.60
N THR A 122 13.51 -8.02 -15.43
CA THR A 122 14.93 -7.67 -15.31
C THR A 122 15.74 -8.78 -14.64
N VAL A 123 17.08 -8.70 -14.76
CA VAL A 123 17.96 -9.62 -14.04
C VAL A 123 17.95 -9.32 -12.55
N LEU A 124 18.26 -10.31 -11.70
CA LEU A 124 18.23 -10.09 -10.25
C LEU A 124 19.25 -9.02 -9.83
N PRO A 125 18.99 -8.30 -8.73
CA PRO A 125 19.91 -7.28 -8.24
C PRO A 125 21.34 -7.81 -8.05
N GLY A 126 22.32 -7.14 -8.66
CA GLY A 126 23.75 -7.52 -8.61
C GLY A 126 24.22 -8.46 -9.72
N GLN A 127 23.33 -8.96 -10.57
CA GLN A 127 23.68 -9.75 -11.76
C GLN A 127 24.12 -8.87 -12.94
N VAL A 128 24.94 -9.43 -13.84
CA VAL A 128 25.32 -8.82 -15.13
C VAL A 128 24.07 -8.50 -15.92
N GLY A 129 23.97 -7.27 -16.39
CA GLY A 129 22.77 -6.73 -17.02
C GLY A 129 22.14 -5.62 -16.20
N VAL A 130 20.93 -5.23 -16.60
CA VAL A 130 20.16 -4.17 -15.92
C VAL A 130 19.13 -4.82 -15.00
N SER A 131 19.21 -4.53 -13.71
CA SER A 131 18.19 -4.84 -12.72
C SER A 131 17.42 -3.57 -12.35
N VAL A 132 16.11 -3.69 -12.17
CA VAL A 132 15.25 -2.57 -11.76
C VAL A 132 14.59 -2.89 -10.44
N VAL A 133 14.78 -2.03 -9.44
CA VAL A 133 14.12 -2.12 -8.14
C VAL A 133 13.27 -0.87 -7.93
N GLN A 134 12.01 -1.08 -7.60
CA GLN A 134 11.03 -0.04 -7.37
C GLN A 134 10.72 0.05 -5.88
N GLY A 135 10.44 1.25 -5.38
CA GLY A 135 10.08 1.43 -3.97
C GLY A 135 9.19 2.64 -3.79
N ARG A 136 8.34 2.57 -2.76
CA ARG A 136 7.43 3.67 -2.40
C ARG A 136 8.20 4.86 -1.85
N ALA A 137 7.75 6.05 -2.23
CA ALA A 137 8.32 7.31 -1.75
C ALA A 137 7.73 7.76 -0.41
N VAL A 138 6.47 7.38 -0.09
CA VAL A 138 5.77 7.95 1.08
C VAL A 138 5.11 6.90 1.95
N THR A 139 4.26 6.06 1.38
CA THR A 139 3.47 5.10 2.14
C THR A 139 4.27 3.83 2.44
N TYR A 140 3.81 3.05 3.43
CA TYR A 140 4.47 1.81 3.86
C TYR A 140 5.93 2.02 4.26
N GLY A 141 6.18 3.06 5.07
CA GLY A 141 7.52 3.41 5.53
C GLY A 141 8.35 4.25 4.55
N GLY A 142 7.96 4.31 3.27
CA GLY A 142 8.65 5.12 2.26
C GLY A 142 10.13 4.73 2.12
N PRO A 143 10.46 3.47 1.79
CA PRO A 143 11.85 2.99 1.75
C PRO A 143 12.74 3.84 0.82
N PHE A 144 12.15 4.44 -0.22
CA PHE A 144 12.86 5.29 -1.20
C PHE A 144 12.52 6.78 -1.08
N ALA A 145 11.99 7.22 0.07
CA ALA A 145 11.61 8.61 0.34
C ALA A 145 12.76 9.62 0.16
N ARG A 146 14.01 9.16 0.24
CA ARG A 146 15.22 10.00 0.21
C ARG A 146 16.14 9.67 -0.96
N LEU A 147 15.65 9.01 -2.01
CA LEU A 147 16.49 8.68 -3.17
C LEU A 147 17.04 9.93 -3.89
N ASP A 148 16.37 11.08 -3.75
CA ASP A 148 16.79 12.37 -4.28
C ASP A 148 17.97 13.00 -3.51
N GLU A 149 18.26 12.51 -2.29
CA GLU A 149 19.43 12.92 -1.50
C GLU A 149 20.73 12.25 -1.95
N LEU A 150 20.66 11.23 -2.82
CA LEU A 150 21.84 10.49 -3.28
C LEU A 150 22.72 11.34 -4.20
N ALA A 151 24.03 11.20 -4.00
CA ALA A 151 25.07 11.82 -4.82
C ALA A 151 25.79 10.79 -5.68
N VAL A 152 26.36 11.26 -6.79
CA VAL A 152 27.24 10.45 -7.64
C VAL A 152 28.41 9.93 -6.81
N GLY A 153 28.66 8.62 -6.88
CA GLY A 153 29.68 7.92 -6.10
C GLY A 153 29.17 7.29 -4.80
N ASP A 154 27.95 7.59 -4.37
CA ASP A 154 27.36 6.91 -3.21
C ASP A 154 27.24 5.41 -3.45
N VAL A 155 27.50 4.63 -2.39
CA VAL A 155 27.55 3.17 -2.47
C VAL A 155 26.16 2.58 -2.27
N VAL A 156 25.81 1.67 -3.16
CA VAL A 156 24.63 0.80 -3.07
C VAL A 156 25.14 -0.64 -2.99
N GLU A 157 24.84 -1.33 -1.89
CA GLU A 157 25.23 -2.72 -1.68
C GLU A 157 24.02 -3.63 -1.85
N VAL A 158 24.21 -4.73 -2.57
CA VAL A 158 23.20 -5.75 -2.77
C VAL A 158 23.77 -7.10 -2.37
N VAL A 159 23.05 -7.85 -1.54
CA VAL A 159 23.37 -9.24 -1.20
C VAL A 159 22.27 -10.14 -1.74
N GLY A 160 22.62 -10.99 -2.70
CA GLY A 160 21.72 -12.02 -3.25
C GLY A 160 22.25 -13.43 -3.01
N ALA A 161 21.66 -14.41 -3.68
CA ALA A 161 22.08 -15.82 -3.63
C ALA A 161 23.56 -16.04 -4.01
N GLN A 162 24.06 -15.25 -4.96
CA GLN A 162 25.39 -15.41 -5.55
C GLN A 162 26.48 -14.69 -4.74
N GLY A 163 26.09 -13.87 -3.77
CA GLY A 163 26.99 -13.11 -2.91
C GLY A 163 26.66 -11.63 -2.87
N ARG A 164 27.66 -10.86 -2.46
CA ARG A 164 27.55 -9.42 -2.23
C ARG A 164 28.16 -8.65 -3.37
N GLN A 165 27.43 -7.66 -3.88
CA GLN A 165 27.87 -6.76 -4.94
C GLN A 165 27.74 -5.31 -4.50
N ARG A 166 28.78 -4.51 -4.73
CA ARG A 166 28.74 -3.05 -4.49
C ARG A 166 28.68 -2.31 -5.82
N LEU A 167 27.74 -1.39 -5.89
CA LEU A 167 27.51 -0.49 -7.01
C LEU A 167 27.70 0.95 -6.53
N ALA A 168 28.07 1.85 -7.44
CA ALA A 168 28.16 3.27 -7.18
C ALA A 168 27.10 4.02 -7.98
N VAL A 169 26.46 5.01 -7.37
CA VAL A 169 25.52 5.90 -8.05
C VAL A 169 26.24 6.65 -9.16
N THR A 170 25.70 6.59 -10.37
CA THR A 170 26.24 7.28 -11.55
C THR A 170 25.49 8.56 -11.86
N GLY A 171 24.19 8.60 -11.56
CA GLY A 171 23.36 9.77 -11.75
C GLY A 171 21.91 9.57 -11.35
N LEU A 172 21.23 10.69 -11.19
CA LEU A 172 19.80 10.77 -10.96
C LEU A 172 19.15 11.31 -12.24
N ARG A 173 18.04 10.70 -12.63
CA ARG A 173 17.30 11.09 -13.84
C ARG A 173 15.80 11.05 -13.59
N ARG A 174 15.07 11.85 -14.36
CA ARG A 174 13.61 11.95 -14.33
C ARG A 174 12.98 11.30 -15.56
N ALA A 175 11.66 11.19 -15.55
CA ALA A 175 10.93 10.68 -16.69
C ALA A 175 11.15 11.59 -17.92
N GLY A 176 11.71 11.04 -19.00
CA GLY A 176 12.00 11.76 -20.24
C GLY A 176 13.48 12.13 -20.42
N ASP A 177 14.30 11.99 -19.38
CA ASP A 177 15.75 12.14 -19.49
C ASP A 177 16.36 11.03 -20.37
N PRO A 178 17.52 11.29 -21.01
CA PRO A 178 18.18 10.30 -21.85
C PRO A 178 18.54 9.04 -21.04
N LEU A 179 18.36 7.89 -21.67
CA LEU A 179 18.78 6.62 -21.07
C LEU A 179 20.31 6.58 -20.93
N PRO A 180 20.84 5.93 -19.89
CA PRO A 180 22.28 5.75 -19.75
C PRO A 180 22.86 4.99 -20.96
N GLY A 181 24.16 5.17 -21.19
CA GLY A 181 24.87 4.48 -22.27
C GLY A 181 24.78 2.95 -22.17
N PRO A 182 25.09 2.22 -23.27
CA PRO A 182 25.12 0.76 -23.26
C PRO A 182 25.96 0.21 -22.12
N LEU A 183 25.56 -0.94 -21.56
CA LEU A 183 26.37 -1.64 -20.56
C LEU A 183 27.63 -2.19 -21.22
N ALA A 184 28.77 -2.08 -20.52
CA ALA A 184 29.96 -2.82 -20.89
C ALA A 184 29.76 -4.33 -20.62
N ASP A 185 30.53 -5.17 -21.31
CA ASP A 185 30.52 -6.61 -21.06
C ASP A 185 30.90 -6.91 -19.61
N GLY A 186 30.09 -7.73 -18.92
CA GLY A 186 30.29 -8.06 -17.51
C GLY A 186 29.84 -6.99 -16.50
N GLU A 187 29.28 -5.85 -16.95
CA GLU A 187 28.76 -4.81 -16.07
C GLU A 187 27.40 -5.20 -15.48
N ALA A 188 27.21 -4.95 -14.19
CA ALA A 188 25.91 -4.95 -13.54
C ALA A 188 25.44 -3.50 -13.32
N ARG A 189 24.20 -3.22 -13.68
CA ARG A 189 23.55 -1.93 -13.47
C ARG A 189 22.30 -2.14 -12.65
N LEU A 190 22.20 -1.46 -11.52
CA LEU A 190 20.97 -1.41 -10.73
C LEU A 190 20.34 -0.03 -10.90
N THR A 191 19.09 0.01 -11.38
CA THR A 191 18.29 1.22 -11.48
C THR A 191 17.24 1.19 -10.37
N LEU A 192 17.34 2.14 -9.44
CA LEU A 192 16.34 2.34 -8.39
C LEU A 192 15.26 3.30 -8.89
N VAL A 193 13.99 3.03 -8.59
CA VAL A 193 12.86 3.79 -9.13
C VAL A 193 11.89 4.16 -8.03
N THR A 194 11.51 5.43 -7.95
CA THR A 194 10.51 5.91 -7.00
C THR A 194 9.71 7.09 -7.55
N ALA A 195 8.67 7.51 -6.83
CA ALA A 195 7.91 8.72 -7.14
C ALA A 195 8.74 9.96 -6.77
N ALA A 196 8.78 10.95 -7.66
CA ALA A 196 9.41 12.22 -7.33
C ALA A 196 8.52 12.99 -6.35
N THR A 197 8.97 13.16 -5.11
CA THR A 197 8.30 13.97 -4.09
C THR A 197 8.84 15.39 -4.12
N ASP A 198 8.54 16.15 -5.19
CA ASP A 198 8.87 17.57 -5.20
C ASP A 198 8.16 18.29 -4.05
N THR A 199 8.95 18.95 -3.22
CA THR A 199 8.56 19.72 -2.04
C THR A 199 7.43 20.74 -2.23
N SER A 200 7.08 21.15 -3.46
CA SER A 200 6.03 22.15 -3.70
C SER A 200 4.61 21.71 -3.33
N LEU A 201 4.30 20.40 -3.37
CA LEU A 201 3.00 19.82 -3.00
C LEU A 201 3.07 18.85 -1.81
N GLY A 202 4.21 18.81 -1.13
CA GLY A 202 4.47 17.86 -0.04
C GLY A 202 4.54 16.41 -0.56
N PRO A 203 4.24 15.40 0.28
CA PRO A 203 4.38 13.99 -0.08
C PRO A 203 3.49 13.52 -1.25
N PHE A 204 2.55 14.34 -1.72
CA PHE A 204 1.65 14.00 -2.83
C PHE A 204 2.09 14.67 -4.15
N GLY A 205 3.41 14.85 -4.31
CA GLY A 205 4.04 15.51 -5.44
C GLY A 205 3.62 14.96 -6.80
N THR A 206 3.91 15.75 -7.83
CA THR A 206 3.62 15.45 -9.24
C THR A 206 4.09 14.04 -9.57
N GLY A 207 3.24 13.20 -10.18
CA GLY A 207 3.49 11.78 -10.50
C GLY A 207 4.63 11.51 -11.50
N GLU A 208 5.67 12.34 -11.48
CA GLU A 208 6.94 12.14 -12.11
C GLU A 208 7.71 11.02 -11.40
N VAL A 209 8.56 10.34 -12.16
CA VAL A 209 9.32 9.18 -11.68
C VAL A 209 10.77 9.60 -11.59
N LEU A 210 11.37 9.37 -10.42
CA LEU A 210 12.80 9.49 -10.20
C LEU A 210 13.45 8.13 -10.44
N TYR A 211 14.53 8.10 -11.22
CA TYR A 211 15.38 6.95 -11.41
C TYR A 211 16.79 7.28 -10.93
N VAL A 212 17.41 6.37 -10.19
CA VAL A 212 18.80 6.45 -9.77
C VAL A 212 19.55 5.30 -10.42
N ASP A 213 20.48 5.62 -11.32
CA ASP A 213 21.26 4.61 -12.03
C ASP A 213 22.59 4.37 -11.31
N THR A 214 22.97 3.11 -11.20
CA THR A 214 24.23 2.70 -10.55
C THR A 214 25.04 1.81 -11.48
N SER A 215 26.36 1.80 -11.32
CA SER A 215 27.25 0.89 -12.06
C SER A 215 28.13 0.11 -11.09
N THR A 216 28.65 -1.04 -11.52
CA THR A 216 29.61 -1.82 -10.73
C THR A 216 30.81 -0.99 -10.33
N VAL A 217 31.27 -1.17 -9.09
CA VAL A 217 32.55 -0.62 -8.64
C VAL A 217 33.67 -1.51 -9.21
N PRO A 218 34.65 -0.96 -9.96
CA PRO A 218 35.70 -1.75 -10.61
C PRO A 218 36.54 -2.65 -9.68
N VAL A 219 36.50 -2.39 -8.36
CA VAL A 219 37.26 -3.12 -7.34
C VAL A 219 36.65 -4.48 -7.01
N ASP A 220 35.34 -4.67 -7.21
CA ASP A 220 34.63 -5.91 -6.85
C ASP A 220 34.46 -6.91 -8.01
N GLY A 221 34.97 -6.58 -9.20
CA GLY A 221 34.94 -7.43 -10.39
C GLY A 221 33.66 -7.30 -11.23
N GLU A 222 33.50 -8.23 -12.18
CA GLU A 222 32.30 -8.32 -13.02
C GLU A 222 31.06 -8.67 -12.19
N GLY A 223 29.86 -8.34 -12.68
CA GLY A 223 28.59 -8.74 -12.08
C GLY A 223 28.43 -10.27 -12.00
N PHE A 224 27.45 -10.73 -11.22
CA PHE A 224 27.16 -12.17 -11.19
C PHE A 224 26.49 -12.64 -12.47
N PRO A 225 26.78 -13.86 -12.98
CA PRO A 225 26.17 -14.33 -14.22
C PRO A 225 24.64 -14.41 -14.07
N ALA A 226 23.91 -13.80 -15.00
CA ALA A 226 22.46 -13.86 -15.07
C ALA A 226 22.01 -15.07 -15.91
N PRO A 227 21.22 -16.00 -15.35
CA PRO A 227 20.58 -17.03 -16.15
C PRO A 227 19.61 -16.42 -17.17
N GLY A 228 19.50 -17.02 -18.36
CA GLY A 228 18.50 -16.62 -19.35
C GLY A 228 17.06 -16.91 -18.90
N GLY A 229 16.08 -16.39 -19.64
CA GLY A 229 14.65 -16.69 -19.40
C GLY A 229 13.83 -15.58 -18.74
N VAL A 230 14.38 -14.36 -18.67
CA VAL A 230 13.65 -13.19 -18.20
C VAL A 230 12.47 -12.90 -19.15
N PRO A 231 11.24 -12.65 -18.64
CA PRO A 231 10.10 -12.28 -19.46
C PRO A 231 10.42 -11.08 -20.38
N GLY A 232 10.14 -11.20 -21.67
CA GLY A 232 10.47 -10.14 -22.65
C GLY A 232 9.59 -8.89 -22.57
N ALA A 233 8.67 -8.79 -21.60
CA ALA A 233 7.78 -7.65 -21.46
C ALA A 233 7.45 -7.38 -19.99
N VAL A 234 7.47 -6.10 -19.62
CA VAL A 234 7.03 -5.59 -18.31
C VAL A 234 5.53 -5.88 -18.13
N PRO A 235 5.11 -6.67 -17.13
CA PRO A 235 3.71 -6.82 -16.79
C PRO A 235 3.07 -5.46 -16.50
N ALA A 236 1.83 -5.22 -16.95
CA ALA A 236 1.22 -3.90 -16.85
C ALA A 236 1.20 -3.33 -15.41
N GLY A 237 1.01 -4.21 -14.43
CA GLY A 237 0.99 -3.91 -13.00
C GLY A 237 2.32 -3.40 -12.42
N GLU A 238 3.43 -3.70 -13.08
CA GLU A 238 4.79 -3.40 -12.63
C GLU A 238 5.38 -2.17 -13.29
N LYS A 239 4.61 -1.48 -14.14
CA LYS A 239 5.05 -0.22 -14.72
C LYS A 239 5.14 0.85 -13.61
N PRO A 240 6.15 1.74 -13.66
CA PRO A 240 6.22 2.87 -12.75
C PRO A 240 4.92 3.69 -12.74
N GLN A 241 4.45 4.07 -11.56
CA GLN A 241 3.20 4.83 -11.32
C GLN A 241 1.93 4.09 -11.77
N HIS A 242 1.97 2.75 -11.89
CA HIS A 242 0.76 2.00 -12.23
C HIS A 242 -0.24 1.95 -11.07
N VAL A 243 -1.52 2.06 -11.41
CA VAL A 243 -2.65 1.93 -10.47
C VAL A 243 -3.33 0.58 -10.66
N ASP A 244 -3.34 -0.24 -9.61
CA ASP A 244 -3.92 -1.58 -9.66
C ASP A 244 -5.45 -1.55 -9.47
N THR A 245 -6.17 -1.46 -10.59
CA THR A 245 -7.64 -1.48 -10.60
C THR A 245 -8.24 -2.86 -10.32
N ALA A 246 -7.46 -3.94 -10.27
CA ALA A 246 -7.97 -5.27 -9.96
C ALA A 246 -8.44 -5.38 -8.50
N ALA A 247 -8.03 -4.46 -7.63
CA ALA A 247 -8.51 -4.35 -6.25
C ALA A 247 -9.95 -3.83 -6.12
N LEU A 248 -10.53 -3.22 -7.17
CA LEU A 248 -11.84 -2.56 -7.09
C LEU A 248 -13.01 -3.48 -6.67
N PRO A 249 -13.15 -4.72 -7.20
CA PRO A 249 -14.25 -5.60 -6.78
C PRO A 249 -14.15 -6.00 -5.31
N LEU A 250 -12.94 -6.29 -4.84
CA LEU A 250 -12.69 -6.63 -3.43
C LEU A 250 -12.95 -5.43 -2.52
N LEU A 251 -12.50 -4.23 -2.91
CA LEU A 251 -12.77 -3.01 -2.18
C LEU A 251 -14.27 -2.73 -2.10
N ALA A 252 -15.00 -2.89 -3.19
CA ALA A 252 -16.46 -2.72 -3.21
C ALA A 252 -17.15 -3.70 -2.25
N LEU A 253 -16.70 -4.96 -2.21
CA LEU A 253 -17.19 -5.97 -1.27
C LEU A 253 -16.92 -5.58 0.18
N GLN A 254 -15.72 -5.08 0.50
CA GLN A 254 -15.34 -4.67 1.86
C GLN A 254 -16.10 -3.42 2.32
N LEU A 255 -16.29 -2.43 1.44
CA LEU A 255 -17.15 -1.27 1.69
C LEU A 255 -18.60 -1.69 1.93
N GLY A 256 -19.11 -2.64 1.13
CA GLY A 256 -20.41 -3.27 1.35
C GLY A 256 -20.49 -3.96 2.72
N GLY A 257 -19.44 -4.69 3.10
CA GLY A 257 -19.29 -5.34 4.41
C GLY A 257 -19.33 -4.34 5.57
N LEU A 258 -18.65 -3.19 5.44
CA LEU A 258 -18.72 -2.10 6.41
C LEU A 258 -20.14 -1.54 6.53
N CYS A 259 -20.83 -1.31 5.42
CA CYS A 259 -22.23 -0.89 5.43
C CYS A 259 -23.13 -1.90 6.15
N VAL A 260 -22.97 -3.20 5.87
CA VAL A 260 -23.70 -4.28 6.54
C VAL A 260 -23.37 -4.32 8.02
N ALA A 261 -22.11 -4.14 8.42
CA ALA A 261 -21.70 -4.10 9.82
C ALA A 261 -22.34 -2.92 10.56
N VAL A 262 -22.36 -1.72 9.96
CA VAL A 262 -23.02 -0.53 10.55
C VAL A 262 -24.52 -0.77 10.74
N VAL A 263 -25.21 -1.32 9.73
CA VAL A 263 -26.64 -1.66 9.84
C VAL A 263 -26.86 -2.75 10.89
N GLY A 264 -26.02 -3.78 10.91
CA GLY A 264 -26.06 -4.87 11.88
C GLY A 264 -25.89 -4.38 13.32
N ILE A 265 -24.94 -3.48 13.57
CA ILE A 265 -24.75 -2.81 14.86
C ILE A 265 -26.00 -2.02 15.24
N ALA A 266 -26.55 -1.22 14.32
CA ALA A 266 -27.75 -0.44 14.58
C ALA A 266 -28.97 -1.31 14.93
N LEU A 267 -29.11 -2.48 14.31
CA LEU A 267 -30.16 -3.45 14.63
C LEU A 267 -29.90 -4.18 15.95
N LEU A 268 -28.66 -4.61 16.22
CA LEU A 268 -28.29 -5.35 17.43
C LEU A 268 -28.45 -4.48 18.69
N ARG A 269 -28.16 -3.18 18.59
CA ARG A 269 -28.41 -2.20 19.65
C ARG A 269 -29.89 -2.06 20.04
N ARG A 270 -30.83 -2.53 19.21
CA ARG A 270 -32.27 -2.56 19.57
C ARG A 270 -32.63 -3.74 20.45
N ARG A 271 -31.81 -4.80 20.48
CA ARG A 271 -32.12 -6.06 21.19
C ARG A 271 -31.16 -6.37 22.33
N VAL A 272 -29.97 -5.77 22.33
CA VAL A 272 -28.85 -6.12 23.22
C VAL A 272 -28.31 -4.87 23.92
N THR A 273 -27.76 -5.03 25.13
CA THR A 273 -27.11 -3.95 25.87
C THR A 273 -25.94 -3.34 25.08
N GLY A 274 -25.78 -2.02 25.17
CA GLY A 274 -24.78 -1.30 24.37
C GLY A 274 -23.34 -1.78 24.59
N ALA A 275 -22.99 -2.18 25.82
CA ALA A 275 -21.66 -2.69 26.13
C ALA A 275 -21.33 -3.98 25.36
N LEU A 276 -22.24 -4.95 25.34
CA LEU A 276 -22.00 -6.22 24.63
C LEU A 276 -21.89 -6.01 23.12
N VAL A 277 -22.70 -5.09 22.55
CA VAL A 277 -22.62 -4.75 21.12
C VAL A 277 -21.26 -4.16 20.77
N TRP A 278 -20.72 -3.24 21.56
CA TRP A 278 -19.41 -2.66 21.28
C TRP A 278 -18.29 -3.68 21.44
N VAL A 279 -18.34 -4.56 22.45
CA VAL A 279 -17.30 -5.59 22.62
C VAL A 279 -17.25 -6.55 21.43
N VAL A 280 -18.40 -6.96 20.89
CA VAL A 280 -18.46 -7.92 19.76
C VAL A 280 -18.20 -7.23 18.41
N SER A 281 -18.71 -6.02 18.21
CA SER A 281 -18.67 -5.38 16.88
C SER A 281 -17.36 -4.67 16.61
N THR A 282 -16.70 -4.13 17.64
CA THR A 282 -15.43 -3.41 17.49
C THR A 282 -14.36 -4.21 16.75
N PRO A 283 -14.02 -5.47 17.12
CA PRO A 283 -12.98 -6.22 16.41
C PRO A 283 -13.35 -6.49 14.95
N VAL A 284 -14.63 -6.75 14.66
CA VAL A 284 -15.11 -6.99 13.29
C VAL A 284 -15.01 -5.73 12.43
N VAL A 285 -15.47 -4.59 12.97
CA VAL A 285 -15.38 -3.30 12.26
C VAL A 285 -13.92 -2.89 12.05
N LEU A 286 -13.06 -3.10 13.05
CA LEU A 286 -11.64 -2.78 12.96
C LEU A 286 -10.95 -3.64 11.88
N ALA A 287 -11.22 -4.94 11.85
CA ALA A 287 -10.68 -5.84 10.82
C ALA A 287 -11.17 -5.46 9.41
N LEU A 288 -12.45 -5.14 9.25
CA LEU A 288 -13.01 -4.68 7.97
C LEU A 288 -12.42 -3.33 7.55
N ALA A 289 -12.27 -2.38 8.48
CA ALA A 289 -11.67 -1.08 8.21
C ALA A 289 -10.21 -1.23 7.77
N TRP A 290 -9.43 -2.10 8.44
CA TRP A 290 -8.07 -2.42 8.04
C TRP A 290 -8.00 -3.03 6.64
N ALA A 291 -8.81 -4.07 6.36
CA ALA A 291 -8.83 -4.71 5.05
C ALA A 291 -9.26 -3.76 3.92
N THR A 292 -10.19 -2.85 4.22
CA THR A 292 -10.63 -1.80 3.29
C THR A 292 -9.50 -0.82 3.02
N ALA A 293 -8.78 -0.36 4.06
CA ALA A 293 -7.66 0.56 3.89
C ALA A 293 -6.52 -0.07 3.09
N ASP A 294 -6.21 -1.34 3.35
CA ASP A 294 -5.22 -2.12 2.61
C ASP A 294 -5.58 -2.24 1.12
N SER A 295 -6.85 -2.57 0.81
CA SER A 295 -7.30 -2.69 -0.58
C SER A 295 -7.39 -1.34 -1.28
N ALA A 296 -7.78 -0.29 -0.57
CA ALA A 296 -7.78 1.08 -1.08
C ALA A 296 -6.36 1.56 -1.41
N SER A 297 -5.36 1.16 -0.64
CA SER A 297 -3.96 1.53 -0.91
C SER A 297 -3.42 0.96 -2.23
N ARG A 298 -3.97 -0.15 -2.74
CA ARG A 298 -3.58 -0.71 -4.05
C ARG A 298 -4.02 0.16 -5.23
N LEU A 299 -5.03 1.00 -5.01
CA LEU A 299 -5.47 2.00 -5.98
C LEU A 299 -4.56 3.23 -6.00
N LEU A 300 -3.64 3.36 -5.05
CA LEU A 300 -2.57 4.34 -5.16
C LEU A 300 -1.57 3.86 -6.22
N PRO A 301 -0.97 4.80 -6.97
CA PRO A 301 0.19 4.52 -7.80
C PRO A 301 1.22 3.71 -7.00
N ASN A 302 1.77 2.67 -7.62
CA ASN A 302 2.64 1.70 -6.94
C ASN A 302 3.87 2.33 -6.25
N LEU A 303 4.34 3.48 -6.72
CA LEU A 303 5.49 4.19 -6.15
C LEU A 303 5.14 5.21 -5.05
N LEU A 304 3.86 5.42 -4.71
CA LEU A 304 3.45 6.37 -3.67
C LEU A 304 3.29 5.73 -2.30
#